data_AF-A0A7C3Z9W8-F1
#
_entry.id   AF-A0A7C3Z9W8-F1
#
_cell.length_a   1.000
_cell.length_b   1.000
_cell.length_c   1.000
_cell.angle_alpha   90.00
_cell.angle_beta   90.00
_cell.angle_gamma   90.00
#
_symmetry.space_group_name_H-M   'P 1'
#
loop_
_entity.id
_entity.type
_entity.pdbx_description
1 polymer ?
#
loop_
_entity_poly.entity_id
_entity_poly.type
_entity_poly.pdbx_seq_one_letter_code
_entity_poly.pdbx_strand_id
1 'polypeptide(L)' 'MKVSINADTCIGCGLCANDCPDIFEMKGDKAVPKSTN' A
#
# COMPACT_ATOMS: atom_id res chain seq x y z
N MET A 1 13.23 8.28 -1.35
CA MET A 1 13.30 6.85 -0.96
C MET A 1 12.21 6.13 -1.75
N LYS A 2 12.48 5.00 -2.43
CA LYS A 2 11.46 4.28 -3.22
C LYS A 2 10.85 3.18 -2.36
N VAL A 3 9.52 3.14 -2.30
CA VAL A 3 8.75 2.10 -1.60
C VAL A 3 7.84 1.42 -2.61
N SER A 4 7.73 0.10 -2.53
CA SER A 4 6.86 -0.71 -3.38
C SER A 4 6.19 -1.79 -2.54
N ILE A 5 4.97 -2.17 -2.94
CA ILE A 5 4.24 -3.30 -2.36
C ILE A 5 4.34 -4.46 -3.33
N ASN A 6 4.76 -5.63 -2.84
CA ASN A 6 4.68 -6.86 -3.61
C ASN A 6 3.23 -7.37 -3.60
N ALA A 7 2.59 -7.31 -4.77
CA ALA A 7 1.21 -7.71 -4.96
C ALA A 7 0.98 -9.23 -4.80
N ASP A 8 2.02 -10.06 -4.92
CA ASP A 8 1.91 -11.51 -4.76
C ASP A 8 1.88 -11.91 -3.28
N THR A 9 2.59 -11.17 -2.43
CA THR A 9 2.60 -11.39 -0.98
C THR A 9 1.55 -10.56 -0.25
N CYS A 10 0.95 -9.57 -0.92
CA CYS A 10 -0.10 -8.73 -0.36
C CYS A 10 -1.38 -9.55 -0.18
N ILE A 11 -1.76 -9.77 1.07
CA ILE A 11 -3.00 -10.48 1.45
C ILE A 11 -4.23 -9.57 1.58
N GLY A 12 -4.09 -8.26 1.28
CA GLY A 12 -5.20 -7.32 1.36
C GLY A 12 -5.65 -6.94 2.77
N CYS A 13 -4.80 -7.11 3.80
CA CYS A 13 -5.18 -6.81 5.19
C CYS A 13 -5.42 -5.32 5.50
N GLY A 14 -4.94 -4.40 4.65
CA GLY A 14 -5.14 -2.96 4.81
C GLY A 14 -4.33 -2.28 5.91
N LEU A 15 -3.49 -3.00 6.67
CA LEU A 15 -2.69 -2.43 7.76
C LEU A 15 -1.81 -1.27 7.29
N CYS A 16 -1.11 -1.41 6.16
CA CYS A 16 -0.25 -0.36 5.62
C CYS A 16 -1.01 0.95 5.29
N ALA A 17 -2.23 0.84 4.76
CA ALA A 17 -3.07 2.01 4.48
C ALA A 17 -3.66 2.63 5.77
N ASN A 18 -3.71 1.88 6.87
CA ASN A 18 -4.16 2.37 8.18
C ASN A 18 -3.02 3.03 8.96
N ASP A 19 -1.85 2.39 9.00
CA ASP A 19 -0.65 2.92 9.67
C ASP A 19 -0.08 4.14 8.94
N CYS A 20 -0.03 4.10 7.61
CA CYS A 20 0.57 5.14 6.77
C CYS A 20 -0.36 5.53 5.59
N PRO A 21 -1.51 6.16 5.83
CA PRO A 21 -2.51 6.52 4.81
C PRO A 21 -2.02 7.53 3.76
N ASP A 22 -0.98 8.30 4.09
CA ASP A 22 -0.34 9.26 3.18
C ASP A 22 0.60 8.59 2.17
N ILE A 23 1.08 7.38 2.50
CA ILE A 23 2.03 6.61 1.68
C ILE A 23 1.35 5.44 0.99
N PHE A 24 0.32 4.85 1.58
CA PHE A 24 -0.35 3.68 1.02
C PHE A 24 -1.85 3.90 0.89
N GLU A 25 -2.43 3.31 -0.14
CA GLU A 25 -3.86 3.25 -0.35
C GLU A 25 -4.29 1.84 -0.76
N MET A 26 -5.54 1.49 -0.48
CA MET A 26 -6.12 0.23 -0.92
C MET A 26 -6.76 0.43 -2.30
N LYS A 27 -6.30 -0.33 -3.29
CA LYS A 27 -6.95 -0.46 -4.60
C LYS A 27 -7.51 -1.86 -4.76
N GLY A 28 -8.81 -1.99 -4.53
CA GLY A 28 -9.48 -3.29 -4.45
C GLY A 28 -8.91 -4.12 -3.30
N ASP A 29 -8.53 -5.36 -3.59
CA ASP A 29 -8.00 -6.30 -2.60
C ASP A 29 -6.50 -6.12 -2.31
N LYS A 30 -5.82 -5.17 -2.97
CA LYS A 30 -4.36 -4.97 -2.82
C LYS A 30 -4.03 -3.54 -2.42
N ALA A 31 -3.03 -3.41 -1.55
CA ALA A 31 -2.48 -2.11 -1.20
C ALA A 31 -1.48 -1.65 -2.27
N VAL A 32 -1.49 -0.36 -2.59
CA VAL A 32 -0.56 0.29 -3.51
C VAL A 32 0.04 1.53 -2.85
N PRO A 33 1.31 1.85 -3.12
CA PRO A 33 1.90 3.09 -2.64
C PRO A 33 1.31 4.29 -3.39
N LYS A 34 0.83 5.28 -2.63
CA LYS A 34 0.64 6.65 -3.09
C LYS A 34 2.02 7.23 -3.31
N SER A 35 2.49 7.18 -4.56
CA SER A 35 3.68 7.92 -4.97
C SER A 35 3.39 9.42 -4.85
N THR A 36 3.68 9.99 -3.70
CA THR A 36 3.79 11.43 -3.50
C THR A 36 5.26 11.78 -3.71
N ASN A 37 5.51 12.62 -4.71
CA ASN A 37 6.83 13.09 -5.16
C ASN A 37 7.65 13.70 -4.02
#